data_AF-A0AAD6N4D1-F1
#
_entry.id   AF-A0AAD6N4D1-F1
#
_cell.length_a   1.000
_cell.length_b   1.000
_cell.length_c   1.000
_cell.angle_alpha   90.00
_cell.angle_beta   90.00
_cell.angle_gamma   90.00
#
_symmetry.space_group_name_H-M   'P 1'
#
loop_
_entity.id
_entity.type
_entity.pdbx_description
1 polymer ?
#
loop_
_entity_poly.entity_id
_entity_poly.type
_entity_poly.pdbx_seq_one_letter_code
_entity_poly.pdbx_strand_id
1 'polypeptide(L)' 'MTQDHIAKVLGEAKVPWNPEHDLGGLVRKFETRGTGEPFRHALVQIAQYMLELKLKYRFLTTYEQTICLRKVDI' A
#
# COMPACT_ATOMS: atom_id res chain seq x y z
N MET A 1 -27.79 -9.20 -5.52
CA MET A 1 -26.61 -8.81 -6.32
C MET A 1 -25.82 -10.07 -6.58
N THR A 2 -25.69 -10.47 -7.85
CA THR A 2 -24.87 -11.62 -8.27
C THR A 2 -23.40 -11.32 -8.01
N GLN A 3 -22.64 -12.39 -7.71
CA GLN A 3 -21.29 -12.41 -7.14
C GLN A 3 -20.19 -11.75 -8.01
N ASP A 4 -20.51 -11.29 -9.21
CA ASP A 4 -19.56 -10.92 -10.26
C ASP A 4 -18.99 -9.49 -10.16
N HIS A 5 -19.52 -8.65 -9.28
CA HIS A 5 -19.11 -7.25 -9.14
C HIS A 5 -18.31 -6.95 -7.85
N ILE A 6 -17.87 -7.99 -7.13
CA ILE A 6 -17.09 -7.80 -5.91
C ILE A 6 -15.64 -7.47 -6.29
N ALA A 7 -15.20 -6.25 -5.97
CA ALA A 7 -13.81 -5.83 -6.13
C ALA A 7 -12.89 -6.84 -5.42
N LYS A 8 -11.84 -7.31 -6.10
CA LYS A 8 -10.90 -8.31 -5.56
C LYS A 8 -9.60 -7.69 -5.04
N VAL A 9 -9.26 -6.50 -5.53
CA VAL A 9 -7.99 -5.78 -5.31
C VAL A 9 -8.26 -4.26 -5.27
N LEU A 10 -7.49 -3.48 -4.51
CA LEU A 10 -7.32 -2.02 -4.78
C LEU A 10 -5.92 -1.84 -5.33
N GLY A 11 -5.83 -0.89 -6.25
CA GLY A 11 -4.64 -0.09 -6.41
C GLY A 11 -4.83 1.27 -5.79
N GLU A 12 -3.78 1.79 -5.15
CA GLU A 12 -3.63 3.22 -4.92
C GLU A 12 -2.45 3.73 -5.74
N ALA A 13 -2.72 4.71 -6.61
CA ALA A 13 -1.70 5.35 -7.42
C ALA A 13 -1.28 6.68 -6.76
N LYS A 14 0.03 6.86 -6.62
CA LYS A 14 0.65 8.06 -6.05
C LYS A 14 1.45 8.79 -7.11
N VAL A 15 1.49 10.11 -6.97
CA VAL A 15 2.23 10.99 -7.89
C VAL A 15 3.73 10.95 -7.59
N PRO A 16 4.61 10.89 -8.62
CA PRO A 16 6.06 10.71 -8.43
C PRO A 16 6.80 11.97 -7.96
N TRP A 17 6.23 13.17 -8.13
CA TRP A 17 6.88 14.43 -7.77
C TRP A 17 6.73 14.81 -6.29
N ASN A 18 5.93 14.08 -5.51
CA ASN A 18 5.86 14.27 -4.06
C ASN A 18 6.97 13.42 -3.40
N PRO A 19 7.93 14.02 -2.68
CA PRO A 19 8.98 13.27 -1.98
C PRO A 19 8.44 12.24 -0.97
N GLU A 20 7.24 12.44 -0.43
CA GLU A 20 6.59 11.48 0.48
C GLU A 20 6.11 10.20 -0.23
N HIS A 21 6.04 10.21 -1.56
CA HIS A 21 5.64 9.08 -2.38
C HIS A 21 6.83 8.28 -2.94
N ASP A 22 8.07 8.59 -2.54
CA ASP A 22 9.26 7.79 -2.89
C ASP A 22 9.23 6.43 -2.16
N LEU A 23 8.54 5.46 -2.75
CA LEU A 23 8.33 4.13 -2.17
C LEU A 23 9.65 3.40 -1.93
N GLY A 24 10.58 3.46 -2.89
CA GLY A 24 11.89 2.84 -2.77
C GLY A 24 12.73 3.48 -1.66
N GLY A 25 12.69 4.80 -1.54
CA GLY A 25 13.31 5.52 -0.43
C GLY A 25 12.71 5.14 0.93
N LEU A 26 11.39 4.99 1.01
CA LEU A 26 10.69 4.57 2.23
C LEU A 26 11.08 3.15 2.65
N VAL A 27 11.09 2.19 1.72
CA VAL A 27 11.49 0.80 1.97
C VAL A 27 12.96 0.74 2.40
N ARG A 28 13.86 1.40 1.66
CA ARG A 28 15.29 1.43 2.00
C ARG A 28 15.54 2.04 3.37
N LYS A 29 14.83 3.12 3.74
CA LYS A 29 14.94 3.72 5.09
C LYS A 29 14.46 2.74 6.18
N PHE A 30 13.36 2.03 5.94
CA PHE A 30 12.85 1.01 6.85
C PHE A 30 13.88 -0.11 7.07
N GLU A 31 14.46 -0.65 6.01
CA GLU A 31 15.44 -1.73 6.06
C GLU A 31 16.77 -1.32 6.70
N THR A 32 17.24 -0.10 6.43
CA THR A 32 18.59 0.33 6.85
C THR A 32 18.64 1.00 8.22
N ARG A 33 17.59 1.73 8.62
CA ARG A 33 17.60 2.54 9.85
C ARG A 33 16.63 2.08 10.93
N GLY A 34 15.73 1.13 10.61
CA GLY A 34 14.68 0.68 11.54
C GLY A 34 13.64 1.76 11.91
N THR A 35 13.79 3.00 11.46
CA THR A 35 12.81 4.08 11.60
C THR A 35 11.70 3.86 10.59
N GLY A 36 10.79 2.96 10.93
CA GLY A 36 9.68 2.56 10.07
C GLY A 36 8.48 3.50 10.07
N GLU A 37 8.52 4.62 10.79
CA GLU A 37 7.37 5.52 10.92
C GLU A 37 6.84 6.05 9.57
N PRO A 38 7.69 6.57 8.64
CA PRO A 38 7.19 7.05 7.35
C PRO A 38 6.62 5.94 6.47
N PHE A 39 7.29 4.77 6.48
CA PHE A 39 6.83 3.61 5.73
C PHE A 39 5.52 3.04 6.30
N ARG A 40 5.41 2.96 7.62
CA ARG A 40 4.16 2.57 8.31
C ARG A 40 3.03 3.55 8.02
N HIS A 41 3.30 4.85 7.99
CA HIS A 41 2.30 5.85 7.64
C HIS A 41 1.73 5.62 6.23
N ALA A 42 2.59 5.38 5.25
CA ALA A 42 2.19 5.04 3.88
C ALA A 42 1.36 3.74 3.84
N LEU A 43 1.71 2.74 4.65
CA LEU A 43 0.97 1.48 4.74
C LEU A 43 -0.37 1.63 5.49
N VAL A 44 -0.46 2.48 6.51
CA VAL A 44 -1.67 2.69 7.33
C VAL A 44 -2.82 3.21 6.48
N GLN A 45 -2.55 4.19 5.60
CA GLN A 45 -3.58 4.73 4.70
C GLN A 45 -4.22 3.60 3.86
N ILE A 46 -3.40 2.70 3.32
CA ILE A 46 -3.87 1.61 2.47
C ILE A 46 -4.52 0.49 3.30
N ALA A 47 -3.96 0.19 4.46
CA ALA A 47 -4.51 -0.81 5.38
C ALA A 47 -5.90 -0.42 5.86
N GLN A 48 -6.16 0.88 6.07
CA GLN A 48 -7.48 1.39 6.43
C GLN A 48 -8.49 1.08 5.33
N TYR A 49 -8.16 1.35 4.06
CA TYR A 49 -9.02 0.97 2.94
C TYR A 49 -9.16 -0.55 2.76
N MET A 50 -8.15 -1.36 3.12
CA MET A 50 -8.27 -2.84 3.12
C MET A 50 -9.32 -3.30 4.14
N LEU A 51 -9.33 -2.70 5.32
CA LEU A 51 -10.27 -3.01 6.39
C LEU A 51 -11.69 -2.60 6.02
N GLU A 52 -11.88 -1.36 5.57
CA GLU A 52 -13.19 -0.79 5.22
C GLU A 52 -13.87 -1.57 4.08
N LEU A 53 -13.10 -1.93 3.04
CA LEU A 53 -13.62 -2.64 1.87
C LEU A 53 -13.57 -4.17 2.03
N LYS A 54 -13.07 -4.69 3.16
CA LYS A 54 -12.91 -6.13 3.43
C LYS A 54 -12.11 -6.87 2.35
N LEU A 55 -11.08 -6.23 1.80
CA LEU A 55 -10.25 -6.79 0.72
C LEU A 55 -8.90 -7.28 1.23
N LYS A 56 -8.50 -8.48 0.77
CA LYS A 56 -7.27 -9.15 1.20
C LYS A 56 -6.01 -8.71 0.46
N TYR A 57 -6.15 -8.22 -0.77
CA TYR A 57 -5.03 -7.90 -1.66
C TYR A 57 -5.05 -6.45 -2.10
N ARG A 58 -3.89 -5.80 -2.09
CA ARG A 58 -3.70 -4.43 -2.58
C ARG A 58 -2.33 -4.19 -3.17
N PHE A 59 -2.21 -3.09 -3.90
CA PHE A 59 -0.93 -2.55 -4.32
C PHE A 59 -0.88 -1.03 -4.17
N LEU A 60 0.31 -0.53 -3.82
CA LEU A 60 0.67 0.88 -3.85
C LEU A 60 1.59 1.10 -5.03
N THR A 61 1.25 2.00 -5.94
CA THR A 61 2.02 2.21 -7.16
C THR A 61 2.35 3.69 -7.38
N THR A 62 3.57 3.95 -7.83
CA THR A 62 3.97 5.18 -8.52
C THR A 62 4.29 4.82 -9.96
N TYR A 63 4.65 5.81 -10.77
CA TYR A 63 5.12 5.55 -12.14
C TYR A 63 6.30 4.56 -12.20
N GLU A 64 7.20 4.61 -11.21
CA GLU A 64 8.46 3.83 -11.22
C GLU A 64 8.39 2.54 -10.38
N GLN A 65 7.52 2.49 -9.36
CA GLN A 65 7.61 1.48 -8.29
C GLN A 65 6.24 0.97 -7.89
N THR A 66 6.15 -0.31 -7.54
CA THR A 66 4.93 -0.92 -7.01
C THR A 66 5.23 -1.82 -5.83
N ILE A 67 4.45 -1.68 -4.75
CA ILE A 67 4.48 -2.53 -3.56
C ILE A 67 3.18 -3.33 -3.51
N CYS A 68 3.29 -4.66 -3.44
CA CYS A 68 2.14 -5.56 -3.29
C CYS A 68 1.94 -5.93 -1.81
N LEU A 69 0.70 -5.84 -1.33
CA LEU A 69 0.31 -6.11 0.05
C LEU A 69 -0.74 -7.21 0.11
N ARG A 70 -0.61 -8.10 1.09
CA ARG A 70 -1.60 -9.14 1.41
C ARG A 70 -1.88 -9.14 2.90
N LYS A 71 -3.16 -9.04 3.29
CA LYS A 71 -3.58 -9.32 4.67
C LYS A 71 -3.37 -10.80 4.96
N VAL A 72 -2.59 -11.10 5.99
CA VAL A 72 -2.45 -12.45 6.54
C VAL A 72 -3.39 -12.55 7.74
N ASP A 73 -4.35 -13.46 7.69
CA ASP A 73 -5.19 -13.77 8.85
C ASP A 73 -4.35 -14.68 9.77
N ILE A 74 -4.20 -14.29 11.04
CA ILE A 74 -3.51 -15.06 12.10
C ILE A 74 -4.56 -15.77 12.94
#